data_AF-A0A0Q4KCW0-F1
#
_entry.id   AF-A0A0Q4KCW0-F1
#
_cell.length_a   1.000
_cell.length_b   1.000
_cell.length_c   1.000
_cell.angle_alpha   90.00
_cell.angle_beta   90.00
_cell.angle_gamma   90.00
#
_symmetry.space_group_name_H-M   'P 1'
#
loop_
_entity.id
_entity.type
_entity.pdbx_description
1 polymer ?
#
loop_
_entity_poly.entity_id
_entity_poly.type
_entity_poly.pdbx_seq_one_letter_code
_entity_poly.pdbx_strand_id
1 'polypeptide(L)'
;MTTGLTKLLFAAACVAPSPAWAACTVANTGPTSIGSYPSSTIQAGTAIYAKVPAGFDCADAILTALSGDSLSVTATSTQAFKLTSATTGSSVSYVLAADSAATKPITPGTRFFYLNGTLINLLGLLGNSVRNVPIYVKPTATAEIAPGTYTGNFQLAWEWKLCTVGVAVCLGSTQSTGPVTATVSITMVVQAKPVGVVITTRTTWDPQSTTVNPRAIPGSKQRTSITLSNPNIVAVDANTLAVVVPTPTRGAIALDGDGTASTAYLVPTEGSPASSLGATYTAPGSTTDDVDFSSDNGATWTYDPTTAPKAVTTVRVRPRGTMAAGSSFSVSLPYALF
;
A
#
# COMPACT_ATOMS: atom_id res chain seq x y z
N MET A 1 64.48 -61.25 46.60
CA MET A 1 64.70 -59.81 46.36
C MET A 1 63.80 -59.40 45.20
N THR A 2 62.86 -58.50 45.51
CA THR A 2 62.07 -57.59 44.65
C THR A 2 61.26 -58.17 43.48
N THR A 3 59.99 -58.44 43.80
CA THR A 3 58.79 -58.35 42.94
C THR A 3 58.29 -56.90 42.83
N GLY A 4 57.48 -56.58 41.79
CA GLY A 4 56.41 -55.57 41.95
C GLY A 4 56.21 -54.55 40.83
N LEU A 5 55.49 -54.94 39.78
CA LEU A 5 54.83 -54.11 38.77
C LEU A 5 53.82 -53.14 39.43
N THR A 6 53.94 -51.81 39.28
CA THR A 6 52.92 -50.85 39.81
C THR A 6 52.66 -49.63 38.91
N LYS A 7 51.55 -49.74 38.16
CA LYS A 7 50.44 -48.79 37.91
C LYS A 7 50.73 -47.35 37.41
N LEU A 8 50.41 -47.14 36.13
CA LEU A 8 49.93 -45.87 35.57
C LEU A 8 48.70 -45.36 36.35
N LEU A 9 48.74 -44.12 36.83
CA LEU A 9 47.55 -43.38 37.27
C LEU A 9 46.97 -42.60 36.08
N PHE A 10 45.78 -43.00 35.63
CA PHE A 10 44.90 -42.19 34.76
C PHE A 10 44.05 -41.29 35.66
N ALA A 11 44.32 -39.98 35.66
CA ALA A 11 43.48 -38.98 36.30
C ALA A 11 42.30 -38.66 35.37
N ALA A 12 41.20 -39.41 35.49
CA ALA A 12 39.92 -39.07 34.88
C ALA A 12 39.23 -37.99 35.74
N ALA A 13 39.58 -36.73 35.48
CA ALA A 13 38.83 -35.60 36.03
C ALA A 13 37.43 -35.60 35.39
N CYS A 14 36.40 -35.76 36.23
CA CYS A 14 35.00 -35.56 35.88
C CYS A 14 34.79 -34.12 35.38
N VAL A 15 34.95 -33.90 34.08
CA VAL A 15 34.22 -32.85 33.39
C VAL A 15 32.80 -33.38 33.27
N ALA A 16 31.93 -32.97 34.20
CA ALA A 16 30.50 -33.09 33.96
C ALA A 16 30.23 -32.26 32.69
N PRO A 17 29.76 -32.86 31.58
CA PRO A 17 29.24 -32.06 30.49
C PRO A 17 28.02 -31.33 31.08
N SER A 18 28.16 -30.04 31.37
CA SER A 18 26.99 -29.17 31.39
C SER A 18 26.30 -29.43 30.06
N PRO A 19 25.07 -29.96 30.02
CA PRO A 19 24.46 -30.21 28.75
C PRO A 19 24.35 -28.85 28.08
N ALA A 20 25.07 -28.67 26.98
CA ALA A 20 24.91 -27.55 26.08
C ALA A 20 23.54 -27.74 25.43
N TRP A 21 22.47 -27.50 26.20
CA TRP A 21 21.12 -27.48 25.70
C TRP A 21 21.06 -26.33 24.71
N ALA A 22 20.82 -26.68 23.46
CA ALA A 22 20.43 -25.77 22.40
C ALA A 22 19.32 -24.83 22.89
N ALA A 23 19.71 -23.61 23.26
CA ALA A 23 18.78 -22.65 23.82
C ALA A 23 17.98 -22.03 22.67
N CYS A 24 16.65 -22.13 22.75
CA CYS A 24 15.80 -21.22 22.01
C CYS A 24 16.14 -19.79 22.41
N THR A 25 16.31 -18.92 21.43
CA THR A 25 16.66 -17.53 21.64
C THR A 25 15.48 -16.65 21.27
N VAL A 26 15.28 -15.62 22.09
CA VAL A 26 14.30 -14.56 21.87
C VAL A 26 15.07 -13.25 21.80
N ALA A 27 15.02 -12.58 20.66
CA ALA A 27 15.77 -11.37 20.39
C ALA A 27 14.87 -10.23 19.93
N ASN A 28 15.21 -9.01 20.35
CA ASN A 28 14.59 -7.80 19.82
C ASN A 28 14.89 -7.66 18.33
N THR A 29 13.92 -7.18 17.56
CA THR A 29 14.09 -6.98 16.13
C THR A 29 14.18 -5.49 15.79
N GLY A 30 15.04 -5.18 14.81
CA GLY A 30 15.18 -3.83 14.28
C GLY A 30 13.93 -3.39 13.51
N PRO A 31 13.82 -2.09 13.19
CA PRO A 31 12.69 -1.55 12.46
C PRO A 31 12.53 -2.24 11.11
N THR A 32 11.51 -3.08 11.00
CA THR A 32 11.16 -3.76 9.75
C THR A 32 10.11 -2.95 9.02
N SER A 33 10.34 -2.68 7.73
CA SER A 33 9.37 -1.97 6.91
C SER A 33 8.18 -2.87 6.59
N ILE A 34 6.96 -2.40 6.88
CA ILE A 34 5.71 -3.06 6.48
C ILE A 34 5.17 -2.57 5.14
N GLY A 35 5.95 -1.73 4.44
CA GLY A 35 5.65 -1.21 3.11
C GLY A 35 5.33 0.28 3.09
N SER A 36 4.99 0.76 1.90
CA SER A 36 4.55 2.13 1.69
C SER A 36 3.19 2.17 0.98
N TYR A 37 2.25 2.89 1.57
CA TYR A 37 0.85 2.91 1.15
C TYR A 37 0.35 4.33 1.03
N PRO A 38 -0.51 4.65 0.05
CA PRO A 38 -1.29 5.86 0.11
C PRO A 38 -2.37 5.75 1.20
N SER A 39 -2.75 6.91 1.74
CA SER A 39 -3.77 7.03 2.80
C SER A 39 -5.05 6.25 2.45
N SER A 40 -5.52 6.37 1.20
CA SER A 40 -6.73 5.69 0.71
C SER A 40 -6.63 4.17 0.72
N THR A 41 -5.44 3.57 0.51
CA THR A 41 -5.25 2.11 0.60
C THR A 41 -5.42 1.59 2.01
N ILE A 42 -4.96 2.37 3.00
CA ILE A 42 -5.06 1.99 4.41
C ILE A 42 -6.52 2.12 4.87
N GLN A 43 -7.20 3.21 4.49
CA GLN A 43 -8.62 3.45 4.79
C GLN A 43 -9.54 2.39 4.16
N ALA A 44 -9.29 2.03 2.90
CA ALA A 44 -10.07 1.02 2.20
C ALA A 44 -9.82 -0.40 2.74
N GLY A 45 -8.88 -0.58 3.68
CA GLY A 45 -8.52 -1.89 4.20
C GLY A 45 -7.85 -2.79 3.16
N THR A 46 -7.32 -2.23 2.08
CA THR A 46 -6.67 -2.97 0.98
C THR A 46 -5.16 -3.10 1.15
N ALA A 47 -4.60 -2.52 2.22
CA ALA A 47 -3.22 -2.79 2.63
C ALA A 47 -3.00 -4.30 2.89
N ILE A 48 -1.80 -4.77 2.53
CA ILE A 48 -1.44 -6.18 2.65
C ILE A 48 -0.89 -6.51 4.05
N TYR A 49 -0.94 -7.79 4.41
CA TYR A 49 -0.28 -8.33 5.58
C TYR A 49 1.21 -8.49 5.30
N ALA A 50 2.03 -7.57 5.85
CA ALA A 50 3.47 -7.59 5.69
C ALA A 50 4.12 -8.56 6.70
N LYS A 51 5.04 -9.40 6.21
CA LYS A 51 5.80 -10.33 7.04
C LYS A 51 6.87 -9.59 7.85
N VAL A 52 6.88 -9.79 9.16
CA VAL A 52 7.84 -9.19 10.10
C VAL A 52 8.48 -10.30 10.95
N PRO A 53 9.81 -10.25 11.19
CA PRO A 53 10.45 -11.20 12.09
C PRO A 53 9.96 -10.99 13.53
N ALA A 54 9.50 -12.06 14.17
CA ALA A 54 8.88 -12.01 15.49
C ALA A 54 9.86 -12.31 16.64
N GLY A 55 11.14 -12.47 16.32
CA GLY A 55 12.24 -12.54 17.29
C GLY A 55 12.48 -13.90 17.94
N PHE A 56 11.79 -14.97 17.53
CA PHE A 56 11.94 -16.32 18.07
C PHE A 56 12.73 -17.24 17.12
N ASP A 57 13.76 -17.89 17.65
CA ASP A 57 14.61 -18.85 16.93
C ASP A 57 15.05 -20.00 17.82
N CYS A 58 14.83 -21.24 17.38
CA CYS A 58 15.34 -22.47 17.99
C CYS A 58 16.06 -23.31 16.92
N ALA A 59 17.40 -23.27 16.93
CA ALA A 59 18.23 -23.96 15.94
C ALA A 59 18.07 -25.48 15.95
N ASP A 60 18.02 -26.09 17.12
CA ASP A 60 18.11 -27.56 17.26
C ASP A 60 16.80 -28.21 17.74
N ALA A 61 15.71 -27.45 17.81
CA ALA A 61 14.38 -28.01 18.06
C ALA A 61 13.74 -28.40 16.72
N ILE A 62 13.53 -29.71 16.51
CA ILE A 62 12.73 -30.23 15.40
C ILE A 62 11.30 -30.32 15.90
N LEU A 63 10.38 -29.59 15.27
CA LEU A 63 8.95 -29.77 15.56
C LEU A 63 8.52 -31.14 15.08
N THR A 64 8.33 -32.03 16.04
CA THR A 64 7.65 -33.29 15.84
C THR A 64 6.20 -33.07 16.25
N ALA A 65 5.23 -33.55 15.47
CA ALA A 65 3.82 -33.46 15.83
C ALA A 65 3.47 -34.44 16.99
N LEU A 66 4.38 -34.60 17.96
CA LEU A 66 4.20 -35.42 19.14
C LEU A 66 3.25 -34.73 20.12
N SER A 67 2.55 -35.53 20.91
CA SER A 67 1.66 -35.05 21.97
C SER A 67 2.47 -34.42 23.11
N GLY A 68 2.79 -33.13 23.00
CA GLY A 68 3.46 -32.37 24.06
C GLY A 68 4.16 -31.08 23.64
N ASP A 69 4.41 -30.87 22.35
CA ASP A 69 5.05 -29.65 21.84
C ASP A 69 4.07 -28.48 21.84
N SER A 70 4.50 -27.33 22.37
CA SER A 70 3.73 -26.09 22.37
C SER A 70 4.63 -24.90 22.07
N LEU A 71 4.16 -24.04 21.17
CA LEU A 71 4.73 -22.72 20.92
C LEU A 71 3.57 -21.75 20.94
N SER A 72 3.67 -20.75 21.82
CA SER A 72 2.64 -19.73 21.95
C SER A 72 3.27 -18.36 22.06
N VAL A 73 2.50 -17.37 21.61
CA VAL A 73 2.88 -15.96 21.68
C VAL A 73 1.73 -15.16 22.27
N THR A 74 2.05 -14.19 23.11
CA THR A 74 1.09 -13.16 23.56
C THR A 74 1.60 -11.81 23.10
N ALA A 75 0.81 -11.09 22.31
CA ALA A 75 1.18 -9.76 21.83
C ALA A 75 0.68 -8.68 22.80
N THR A 76 1.55 -7.77 23.20
CA THR A 76 1.24 -6.59 24.01
C THR A 76 1.88 -5.35 23.38
N SER A 77 1.39 -4.15 23.69
CA SER A 77 2.00 -2.92 23.19
C SER A 77 1.73 -1.78 24.18
N THR A 78 2.75 -0.97 24.44
CA THR A 78 2.62 0.28 25.21
C THR A 78 1.98 1.40 24.37
N GLN A 79 1.97 1.24 23.04
CA GLN A 79 1.43 2.21 22.07
C GLN A 79 0.05 1.79 21.54
N ALA A 80 -0.63 0.86 22.22
CA ALA A 80 -1.95 0.36 21.83
C ALA A 80 -2.04 -0.11 20.36
N PHE A 81 -0.97 -0.72 19.85
CA PHE A 81 -0.87 -1.21 18.47
C PHE A 81 -1.10 -0.11 17.42
N LYS A 82 -0.45 1.04 17.65
CA LYS A 82 -0.41 2.18 16.72
C LYS A 82 1.01 2.47 16.28
N LEU A 83 1.14 2.86 15.01
CA LEU A 83 2.30 3.55 14.47
C LEU A 83 2.07 5.05 14.59
N THR A 84 3.08 5.82 14.99
CA THR A 84 2.98 7.27 15.16
C THR A 84 3.98 7.99 14.27
N SER A 85 3.57 9.12 13.69
CA SER A 85 4.49 10.02 13.01
C SER A 85 5.10 11.00 14.01
N ALA A 86 6.42 11.04 14.10
CA ALA A 86 7.12 12.03 14.93
C ALA A 86 6.93 13.47 14.41
N THR A 87 6.66 13.64 13.12
CA THR A 87 6.51 14.96 12.49
C THR A 87 5.13 15.56 12.71
N THR A 88 4.07 14.76 12.57
CA THR A 88 2.68 15.25 12.63
C THR A 88 1.95 14.88 13.92
N GLY A 89 2.48 13.95 14.72
CA GLY A 89 1.78 13.36 15.87
C GLY A 89 0.60 12.46 15.49
N SER A 90 0.33 12.28 14.19
CA SER A 90 -0.75 11.41 13.71
C SER A 90 -0.43 9.93 13.98
N SER A 91 -1.47 9.12 14.12
CA SER A 91 -1.34 7.68 14.40
C SER A 91 -2.12 6.80 13.42
N VAL A 92 -1.56 5.65 13.08
CA VAL A 92 -2.19 4.60 12.27
C VAL A 92 -2.27 3.32 13.09
N SER A 93 -3.46 2.73 13.21
CA SER A 93 -3.63 1.44 13.91
C SER A 93 -3.11 0.29 13.05
N TYR A 94 -2.80 -0.85 13.65
CA TYR A 94 -2.50 -2.07 12.90
C TYR A 94 -3.03 -3.31 13.62
N VAL A 95 -3.25 -4.37 12.83
CA VAL A 95 -3.66 -5.69 13.31
C VAL A 95 -2.57 -6.72 13.04
N LEU A 96 -2.61 -7.82 13.80
CA LEU A 96 -1.63 -8.89 13.76
C LEU A 96 -2.27 -10.21 13.34
N ALA A 97 -1.54 -11.01 12.57
CA ALA A 97 -1.91 -12.38 12.22
C ALA A 97 -0.69 -13.29 12.20
N ALA A 98 -0.91 -14.59 12.40
CA ALA A 98 0.14 -15.60 12.26
C ALA A 98 0.40 -16.00 10.79
N ASP A 99 -0.52 -15.65 9.88
CA ASP A 99 -0.47 -15.95 8.45
C ASP A 99 -0.75 -14.71 7.58
N SER A 100 -0.35 -14.78 6.31
CA SER A 100 -0.55 -13.69 5.34
C SER A 100 -2.01 -13.55 4.89
N ALA A 101 -2.83 -14.60 5.03
CA ALA A 101 -4.23 -14.61 4.60
C ALA A 101 -5.19 -14.15 5.72
N ALA A 102 -4.67 -13.74 6.88
CA ALA A 102 -5.45 -13.32 8.05
C ALA A 102 -6.41 -14.38 8.61
N THR A 103 -6.19 -15.66 8.29
CA THR A 103 -7.03 -16.76 8.79
C THR A 103 -6.80 -17.05 10.26
N LYS A 104 -5.67 -16.57 10.80
CA LYS A 104 -5.22 -16.78 12.18
C LYS A 104 -4.86 -15.43 12.83
N PRO A 105 -5.87 -14.62 13.21
CA PRO A 105 -5.64 -13.35 13.87
C PRO A 105 -5.00 -13.54 15.25
N ILE A 106 -4.12 -12.61 15.63
CA ILE A 106 -3.51 -12.55 16.95
C ILE A 106 -4.15 -11.38 17.69
N THR A 107 -5.00 -11.67 18.67
CA THR A 107 -5.67 -10.65 19.48
C THR A 107 -4.74 -10.17 20.61
N PRO A 108 -4.53 -8.86 20.77
CA PRO A 108 -3.75 -8.30 21.86
C PRO A 108 -4.14 -8.83 23.25
N GLY A 109 -3.14 -9.14 24.08
CA GLY A 109 -3.33 -9.63 25.44
C GLY A 109 -3.81 -11.07 25.57
N THR A 110 -4.10 -11.75 24.45
CA THR A 110 -4.50 -13.16 24.44
C THR A 110 -3.34 -14.04 23.97
N ARG A 111 -3.23 -15.23 24.59
CA ARG A 111 -2.24 -16.22 24.20
C ARG A 111 -2.68 -16.91 22.90
N PHE A 112 -1.88 -16.80 21.86
CA PHE A 112 -2.07 -17.45 20.56
C PHE A 112 -1.15 -18.67 20.44
N PHE A 113 -1.68 -19.82 20.02
CA PHE A 113 -0.92 -21.06 19.86
C PHE A 113 -0.53 -21.29 18.39
N TYR A 114 0.76 -21.29 18.10
CA TYR A 114 1.29 -21.60 16.77
C TYR A 114 1.16 -23.10 16.43
N LEU A 115 1.30 -23.98 17.42
CA LEU A 115 1.31 -25.43 17.24
C LEU A 115 -0.06 -26.08 17.44
N ASN A 116 -1.09 -25.59 16.76
CA ASN A 116 -2.42 -26.21 16.77
C ASN A 116 -2.66 -26.97 15.46
N GLY A 117 -2.08 -28.17 15.31
CA GLY A 117 -2.32 -29.22 14.28
C GLY A 117 -2.26 -28.86 12.78
N THR A 118 -2.91 -27.77 12.36
CA THR A 118 -3.09 -27.26 11.00
C THR A 118 -2.07 -26.18 10.62
N LEU A 119 -1.65 -25.33 11.56
CA LEU A 119 -0.69 -24.23 11.34
C LEU A 119 0.76 -24.68 11.16
N ILE A 120 1.08 -25.80 11.81
CA ILE A 120 2.39 -26.46 11.78
C ILE A 120 2.79 -26.84 10.34
N ASN A 121 1.82 -27.29 9.54
CA ASN A 121 2.00 -27.60 8.12
C ASN A 121 2.09 -26.32 7.25
N LEU A 122 1.26 -25.32 7.54
CA LEU A 122 1.19 -24.07 6.77
C LEU A 122 2.46 -23.22 6.87
N LEU A 123 3.13 -23.23 8.02
CA LEU A 123 4.38 -22.49 8.23
C LEU A 123 5.62 -23.27 7.77
N GLY A 124 5.46 -24.47 7.19
CA GLY A 124 6.58 -25.35 6.82
C GLY A 124 7.45 -25.74 8.02
N LEU A 125 6.89 -25.66 9.21
CA LEU A 125 7.59 -25.81 10.48
C LEU A 125 7.76 -27.29 10.87
N LEU A 126 7.05 -28.23 10.22
CA LEU A 126 7.21 -29.68 10.41
C LEU A 126 8.56 -30.17 9.90
N GLY A 127 9.30 -30.89 10.75
CA GLY A 127 10.54 -31.57 10.35
C GLY A 127 11.73 -30.65 10.11
N ASN A 128 11.58 -29.34 10.34
CA ASN A 128 12.62 -28.33 10.19
C ASN A 128 12.89 -27.65 11.55
N SER A 129 14.06 -27.00 11.66
CA SER A 129 14.36 -26.11 12.79
C SER A 129 13.37 -24.95 12.85
N VAL A 130 12.90 -24.60 14.05
CA VAL A 130 11.97 -23.47 14.27
C VAL A 130 12.74 -22.15 14.20
N ARG A 131 12.97 -21.66 12.98
CA ARG A 131 13.80 -20.47 12.74
C ARG A 131 12.94 -19.30 12.29
N ASN A 132 13.27 -18.11 12.79
CA ASN A 132 12.72 -16.83 12.33
C ASN A 132 11.18 -16.85 12.20
N VAL A 133 10.50 -17.21 13.29
CA VAL A 133 9.03 -17.29 13.30
C VAL A 133 8.47 -15.92 12.89
N PRO A 134 7.61 -15.84 11.86
CA PRO A 134 7.07 -14.57 11.42
C PRO A 134 5.79 -14.21 12.16
N ILE A 135 5.52 -12.90 12.17
CA ILE A 135 4.20 -12.34 12.41
C ILE A 135 3.84 -11.47 11.21
N TYR A 136 2.56 -11.37 10.90
CA TYR A 136 2.05 -10.56 9.82
C TYR A 136 1.35 -9.33 10.37
N VAL A 137 1.70 -8.17 9.86
CA VAL A 137 1.18 -6.87 10.30
C VAL A 137 0.43 -6.21 9.15
N LYS A 138 -0.79 -5.74 9.42
CA LYS A 138 -1.58 -4.97 8.45
C LYS A 138 -2.00 -3.62 9.06
N PRO A 139 -1.65 -2.48 8.44
CA PRO A 139 -2.12 -1.18 8.90
C PRO A 139 -3.61 -0.99 8.59
N THR A 140 -4.31 -0.26 9.45
CA THR A 140 -5.73 0.06 9.34
C THR A 140 -5.99 1.49 9.77
N ALA A 141 -6.96 2.14 9.12
CA ALA A 141 -7.35 3.51 9.43
C ALA A 141 -8.83 3.74 9.16
N THR A 142 -9.43 4.66 9.91
CA THR A 142 -10.82 5.10 9.73
C THR A 142 -10.91 6.54 9.21
N ALA A 143 -9.79 7.26 9.14
CA ALA A 143 -9.70 8.65 8.71
C ALA A 143 -8.44 8.87 7.87
N GLU A 144 -8.34 10.02 7.20
CA GLU A 144 -7.20 10.34 6.33
C GLU A 144 -5.92 10.50 7.13
N ILE A 145 -4.85 9.95 6.59
CA ILE A 145 -3.54 9.93 7.23
C ILE A 145 -2.62 10.86 6.45
N ALA A 146 -2.01 11.81 7.16
CA ALA A 146 -1.03 12.70 6.57
C ALA A 146 0.17 11.91 6.00
N PRO A 147 0.71 12.30 4.82
CA PRO A 147 1.92 11.71 4.29
C PRO A 147 3.10 11.83 5.25
N GLY A 148 3.91 10.79 5.35
CA GLY A 148 5.09 10.77 6.23
C GLY A 148 5.49 9.39 6.67
N THR A 149 6.54 9.33 7.49
CA THR A 149 7.02 8.09 8.11
C THR A 149 6.33 7.88 9.45
N TYR A 150 5.85 6.65 9.66
CA TYR A 150 5.17 6.20 10.87
C TYR A 150 5.96 5.04 11.47
N THR A 151 6.32 5.15 12.75
CA THR A 151 7.08 4.12 13.46
C THR A 151 6.30 3.65 14.68
N GLY A 152 6.55 2.42 15.09
CA GLY A 152 5.93 1.87 16.29
C GLY A 152 6.60 0.58 16.71
N ASN A 153 6.22 0.11 17.88
CA ASN A 153 6.70 -1.15 18.41
C ASN A 153 5.60 -1.87 19.20
N PHE A 154 5.74 -3.18 19.28
CA PHE A 154 4.95 -4.04 20.12
C PHE A 154 5.86 -5.12 20.73
N GLN A 155 5.42 -5.67 21.84
CA GLN A 155 6.11 -6.74 22.53
C GLN A 155 5.42 -8.07 22.25
N LEU A 156 6.23 -9.10 22.08
CA LEU A 156 5.80 -10.48 21.94
C LEU A 156 6.37 -11.27 23.11
N ALA A 157 5.50 -11.83 23.94
CA ALA A 157 5.86 -12.73 25.02
C ALA A 157 5.76 -14.16 24.52
N TRP A 158 6.91 -14.82 24.38
CA TRP A 158 7.04 -16.18 23.89
C TRP A 158 7.07 -17.18 25.04
N GLU A 159 6.29 -18.24 24.88
CA GLU A 159 6.32 -19.41 25.76
C GLU A 159 6.37 -20.66 24.90
N TRP A 160 7.30 -21.55 25.23
CA TRP A 160 7.52 -22.76 24.46
C TRP A 160 7.82 -23.94 25.36
N LYS A 161 7.47 -25.11 24.84
CA LYS A 161 7.91 -26.42 25.28
C LYS A 161 8.08 -27.23 24.01
N LEU A 162 9.32 -27.42 23.59
CA LEU A 162 9.65 -28.09 22.34
C LEU A 162 10.57 -29.27 22.61
N CYS A 163 10.36 -30.34 21.87
CA CYS A 163 11.28 -31.45 21.87
C CYS A 163 12.55 -31.16 21.04
N THR A 164 13.72 -31.57 21.54
CA THR A 164 15.03 -31.32 20.87
C THR A 164 15.69 -32.57 20.32
N VAL A 165 15.29 -33.78 20.75
CA VAL A 165 15.89 -35.03 20.28
C VAL A 165 14.84 -36.14 20.14
N GLY A 166 14.69 -36.67 18.93
CA GLY A 166 13.92 -37.88 18.60
C GLY A 166 12.67 -37.61 17.73
N VAL A 167 12.62 -38.24 16.54
CA VAL A 167 11.53 -38.09 15.55
C VAL A 167 10.21 -38.72 16.02
N ALA A 168 10.26 -39.59 17.05
CA ALA A 168 9.11 -40.34 17.57
C ALA A 168 9.02 -40.40 19.11
N VAL A 169 10.10 -40.11 19.83
CA VAL A 169 10.17 -40.15 21.31
C VAL A 169 10.97 -38.94 21.77
N CYS A 170 10.42 -38.16 22.69
CA CYS A 170 11.11 -36.98 23.18
C CYS A 170 12.19 -37.33 24.20
N LEU A 171 13.46 -37.27 23.79
CA LEU A 171 14.62 -37.60 24.62
C LEU A 171 15.22 -36.38 25.34
N GLY A 172 14.78 -35.18 24.96
CA GLY A 172 15.16 -33.91 25.56
C GLY A 172 14.18 -32.82 25.19
N SER A 173 13.93 -31.86 26.08
CA SER A 173 13.02 -30.74 25.84
C SER A 173 13.66 -29.42 26.17
N THR A 174 13.44 -28.42 25.32
CA THR A 174 13.68 -27.02 25.63
C THR A 174 12.36 -26.38 26.02
N GLN A 175 12.31 -25.77 27.22
CA GLN A 175 11.12 -25.10 27.70
C GLN A 175 11.48 -23.77 28.35
N SER A 176 10.61 -22.79 28.16
CA SER A 176 10.68 -21.54 28.90
C SER A 176 10.16 -21.74 30.33
N THR A 177 10.82 -21.16 31.33
CA THR A 177 10.34 -21.13 32.72
C THR A 177 9.30 -20.03 32.97
N GLY A 178 8.97 -19.25 31.95
CA GLY A 178 7.99 -18.18 31.93
C GLY A 178 8.05 -17.42 30.60
N PRO A 179 7.20 -16.41 30.40
CA PRO A 179 7.18 -15.66 29.14
C PRO A 179 8.50 -14.90 28.94
N VAL A 180 9.12 -15.09 27.78
CA VAL A 180 10.33 -14.35 27.36
C VAL A 180 9.93 -13.32 26.30
N THR A 181 10.21 -12.05 26.55
CA THR A 181 9.73 -10.95 25.72
C THR A 181 10.73 -10.52 24.65
N ALA A 182 10.27 -10.37 23.41
CA ALA A 182 10.95 -9.64 22.34
C ALA A 182 10.19 -8.35 22.03
N THR A 183 10.91 -7.25 21.81
CA THR A 183 10.37 -6.03 21.22
C THR A 183 10.54 -6.08 19.71
N VAL A 184 9.42 -5.96 19.00
CA VAL A 184 9.37 -5.89 17.54
C VAL A 184 9.15 -4.44 17.13
N SER A 185 10.11 -3.89 16.40
CA SER A 185 10.02 -2.53 15.87
C SER A 185 9.59 -2.57 14.40
N ILE A 186 8.65 -1.71 14.02
CA ILE A 186 8.12 -1.64 12.66
C ILE A 186 8.06 -0.19 12.17
N THR A 187 8.17 -0.03 10.84
CA THR A 187 8.08 1.26 10.16
C THR A 187 7.20 1.15 8.92
N MET A 188 6.49 2.22 8.61
CA MET A 188 5.62 2.35 7.44
C MET A 188 5.78 3.76 6.86
N VAL A 189 5.65 3.89 5.55
CA VAL A 189 5.62 5.20 4.90
C VAL A 189 4.24 5.42 4.28
N VAL A 190 3.55 6.47 4.72
CA VAL A 190 2.35 6.96 4.03
C VAL A 190 2.80 7.91 2.94
N GLN A 191 2.53 7.55 1.68
CA GLN A 191 2.94 8.32 0.51
C GLN A 191 1.72 8.89 -0.22
N ALA A 192 1.75 10.17 -0.58
CA ALA A 192 0.74 10.70 -1.48
C ALA A 192 0.92 10.06 -2.87
N LYS A 193 -0.15 9.47 -3.41
CA LYS A 193 -0.17 8.95 -4.78
C LYS A 193 -1.25 9.69 -5.58
N PRO A 194 -0.98 10.94 -5.98
CA PRO A 194 -1.98 11.80 -6.59
C PRO A 194 -2.37 11.30 -7.99
N VAL A 195 -3.50 11.78 -8.49
CA VAL A 195 -3.91 11.60 -9.89
C VAL A 195 -2.88 12.27 -10.79
N GLY A 196 -2.36 11.51 -11.76
CA GLY A 196 -1.47 12.03 -12.78
C GLY A 196 -2.24 12.78 -13.85
N VAL A 197 -1.67 13.86 -14.38
CA VAL A 197 -2.28 14.64 -15.46
C VAL A 197 -1.28 14.81 -16.59
N VAL A 198 -1.70 14.49 -17.81
CA VAL A 198 -0.93 14.73 -19.03
C VAL A 198 -1.79 15.56 -19.97
N ILE A 199 -1.23 16.67 -20.46
CA ILE A 199 -1.90 17.56 -21.42
C ILE A 199 -1.13 17.48 -22.74
N THR A 200 -1.84 17.20 -23.82
CA THR A 200 -1.29 17.23 -25.19
C THR A 200 -2.16 18.11 -26.06
N THR A 201 -1.55 18.88 -26.95
CA THR A 201 -2.26 19.71 -27.91
C THR A 201 -1.81 19.35 -29.31
N ARG A 202 -2.77 19.20 -30.22
CA ARG A 202 -2.51 18.93 -31.64
C ARG A 202 -3.30 19.91 -32.49
N THR A 203 -2.65 20.53 -33.46
CA THR A 203 -3.37 21.26 -34.52
C THR A 203 -4.12 20.26 -35.39
N THR A 204 -5.42 20.48 -35.54
CA THR A 204 -6.35 19.59 -36.24
C THR A 204 -6.82 20.16 -37.56
N TRP A 205 -6.82 21.49 -37.69
CA TRP A 205 -7.24 22.18 -38.90
C TRP A 205 -6.54 23.52 -39.06
N ASP A 206 -6.26 23.95 -40.30
CA ASP A 206 -5.92 25.35 -40.60
C ASP A 206 -6.55 25.84 -41.91
N PRO A 207 -6.66 27.18 -42.12
CA PRO A 207 -7.33 27.75 -43.28
C PRO A 207 -6.70 27.43 -44.65
N GLN A 208 -5.43 27.05 -44.70
CA GLN A 208 -4.69 26.80 -45.94
C GLN A 208 -4.65 25.32 -46.29
N SER A 209 -4.36 24.46 -45.31
CA SER A 209 -4.16 23.03 -45.54
C SER A 209 -5.35 22.18 -45.10
N THR A 210 -6.37 22.79 -44.52
CA THR A 210 -7.53 22.12 -43.92
C THR A 210 -7.08 21.09 -42.89
N THR A 211 -7.40 19.80 -43.06
CA THR A 211 -6.98 18.71 -42.15
C THR A 211 -5.69 18.00 -42.60
N VAL A 212 -5.10 18.39 -43.74
CA VAL A 212 -3.93 17.71 -44.31
C VAL A 212 -2.64 18.39 -43.87
N ASN A 213 -1.98 17.83 -42.85
CA ASN A 213 -0.77 18.39 -42.22
C ASN A 213 -0.95 19.85 -41.72
N PRO A 214 -1.93 20.08 -40.82
CA PRO A 214 -2.29 21.41 -40.39
C PRO A 214 -1.20 22.10 -39.56
N ARG A 215 -1.04 23.40 -39.77
CA ARG A 215 -0.05 24.24 -39.09
C ARG A 215 -0.71 25.13 -38.04
N ALA A 216 -0.02 25.36 -36.93
CA ALA A 216 -0.46 26.27 -35.87
C ALA A 216 -0.28 27.75 -36.29
N ILE A 217 -1.12 28.21 -37.21
CA ILE A 217 -1.17 29.60 -37.69
C ILE A 217 -2.41 30.33 -37.14
N PRO A 218 -2.46 31.67 -37.15
CA PRO A 218 -3.68 32.40 -36.82
C PRO A 218 -4.87 31.92 -37.66
N GLY A 219 -6.01 31.68 -37.01
CA GLY A 219 -7.20 31.08 -37.61
C GLY A 219 -7.22 29.54 -37.59
N SER A 220 -6.10 28.87 -37.27
CA SER A 220 -6.08 27.41 -37.11
C SER A 220 -6.85 26.94 -35.87
N LYS A 221 -7.25 25.67 -35.88
CA LYS A 221 -7.90 25.01 -34.76
C LYS A 221 -7.01 23.90 -34.22
N GLN A 222 -7.04 23.75 -32.91
CA GLN A 222 -6.31 22.74 -32.16
C GLN A 222 -7.26 21.98 -31.26
N ARG A 223 -6.90 20.73 -30.93
CA ARG A 223 -7.55 19.94 -29.90
C ARG A 223 -6.55 19.65 -28.80
N THR A 224 -6.90 20.05 -27.59
CA THR A 224 -6.14 19.79 -26.37
C THR A 224 -6.79 18.61 -25.66
N SER A 225 -6.04 17.53 -25.49
CA SER A 225 -6.44 16.34 -24.72
C SER A 225 -5.80 16.38 -23.36
N ILE A 226 -6.60 16.17 -22.32
CA ILE A 226 -6.18 16.10 -20.93
C ILE A 226 -6.48 14.69 -20.45
N THR A 227 -5.43 13.92 -20.16
CA THR A 227 -5.51 12.55 -19.66
C THR A 227 -5.20 12.53 -18.17
N LEU A 228 -6.17 12.06 -17.40
CA LEU A 228 -6.05 11.73 -15.99
C LEU A 228 -5.63 10.27 -15.83
N SER A 229 -4.73 9.97 -14.90
CA SER A 229 -4.41 8.60 -14.49
C SER A 229 -4.56 8.43 -12.99
N ASN A 230 -5.24 7.37 -12.55
CA ASN A 230 -5.30 6.99 -11.15
C ASN A 230 -4.24 5.90 -10.91
N PRO A 231 -3.04 6.25 -10.42
CA PRO A 231 -2.01 5.25 -10.18
C PRO A 231 -2.27 4.44 -8.89
N ASN A 232 -3.31 4.75 -8.12
CA ASN A 232 -3.61 4.10 -6.85
C ASN A 232 -4.31 2.74 -7.05
N ILE A 233 -4.19 1.86 -6.05
CA ILE A 233 -4.90 0.56 -6.01
C ILE A 233 -6.35 0.71 -5.52
N VAL A 234 -6.73 1.92 -5.09
CA VAL A 234 -8.09 2.30 -4.69
C VAL A 234 -8.64 3.31 -5.69
N ALA A 235 -9.95 3.25 -5.93
CA ALA A 235 -10.65 4.21 -6.76
C ALA A 235 -10.61 5.62 -6.16
N VAL A 236 -10.68 6.65 -7.01
CA VAL A 236 -10.97 8.01 -6.57
C VAL A 236 -12.47 8.12 -6.28
N ASP A 237 -12.80 8.84 -5.21
CA ASP A 237 -14.17 9.02 -4.74
C ASP A 237 -15.07 9.66 -5.81
N ALA A 238 -16.35 9.30 -5.73
CA ALA A 238 -17.33 9.69 -6.73
C ALA A 238 -17.49 11.21 -6.81
N ASN A 239 -17.49 11.75 -8.02
CA ASN A 239 -17.80 13.16 -8.30
C ASN A 239 -16.87 14.17 -7.59
N THR A 240 -15.63 13.78 -7.28
CA THR A 240 -14.64 14.66 -6.63
C THR A 240 -13.63 15.26 -7.61
N LEU A 241 -13.59 14.78 -8.86
CA LEU A 241 -12.66 15.24 -9.88
C LEU A 241 -13.18 16.46 -10.64
N ALA A 242 -12.32 17.45 -10.82
CA ALA A 242 -12.53 18.57 -11.72
C ALA A 242 -11.26 18.83 -12.54
N VAL A 243 -11.38 18.84 -13.86
CA VAL A 243 -10.31 19.18 -14.79
C VAL A 243 -10.45 20.67 -15.10
N VAL A 244 -9.55 21.48 -14.56
CA VAL A 244 -9.53 22.93 -14.77
C VAL A 244 -8.39 23.27 -15.73
N VAL A 245 -8.75 23.76 -16.92
CA VAL A 245 -7.82 24.01 -18.01
C VAL A 245 -7.86 25.49 -18.39
N PRO A 246 -6.75 26.22 -18.23
CA PRO A 246 -6.64 27.58 -18.76
C PRO A 246 -6.74 27.57 -20.28
N THR A 247 -7.43 28.56 -20.84
CA THR A 247 -7.40 28.81 -22.28
C THR A 247 -5.96 29.13 -22.69
N PRO A 248 -5.39 28.46 -23.72
CA PRO A 248 -4.04 28.77 -24.20
C PRO A 248 -3.88 30.24 -24.57
N THR A 249 -2.70 30.80 -24.37
CA THR A 249 -2.39 32.17 -24.81
C THR A 249 -2.62 32.30 -26.32
N ARG A 250 -3.29 33.37 -26.74
CA ARG A 250 -3.71 33.58 -28.15
C ARG A 250 -4.65 32.49 -28.69
N GLY A 251 -5.30 31.76 -27.79
CA GLY A 251 -6.37 30.82 -28.07
C GLY A 251 -7.72 31.35 -27.62
N ALA A 252 -8.77 30.92 -28.30
CA ALA A 252 -10.16 31.05 -27.87
C ALA A 252 -10.79 29.66 -27.86
N ILE A 253 -11.77 29.40 -27.00
CA ILE A 253 -12.51 28.15 -27.13
C ILE A 253 -13.21 28.09 -28.50
N ALA A 254 -13.24 26.91 -29.12
CA ALA A 254 -13.89 26.70 -30.42
C ALA A 254 -15.18 25.89 -30.24
N LEU A 255 -16.29 26.57 -29.94
CA LEU A 255 -17.59 25.95 -29.68
C LEU A 255 -18.15 25.16 -30.88
N ASP A 256 -17.67 25.47 -32.08
CA ASP A 256 -18.01 24.81 -33.34
C ASP A 256 -17.09 23.60 -33.66
N GLY A 257 -16.28 23.15 -32.70
CA GLY A 257 -15.40 21.99 -32.83
C GLY A 257 -14.00 22.34 -33.32
N ASP A 258 -13.23 21.30 -33.63
CA ASP A 258 -11.79 21.39 -33.95
C ASP A 258 -11.48 21.54 -35.45
N GLY A 259 -12.51 21.80 -36.27
CA GLY A 259 -12.39 21.96 -37.73
C GLY A 259 -12.29 20.65 -38.50
N THR A 260 -12.36 19.51 -37.82
CA THR A 260 -12.57 18.21 -38.47
C THR A 260 -14.07 17.98 -38.75
N ALA A 261 -14.43 16.77 -39.19
CA ALA A 261 -15.84 16.39 -39.33
C ALA A 261 -16.60 16.35 -38.00
N SER A 262 -15.90 16.38 -36.85
CA SER A 262 -16.51 16.43 -35.53
C SER A 262 -16.77 17.87 -35.09
N THR A 263 -18.02 18.15 -34.73
CA THR A 263 -18.44 19.41 -34.08
C THR A 263 -18.47 19.29 -32.55
N ALA A 264 -18.05 18.16 -31.99
CA ALA A 264 -18.10 17.93 -30.56
C ALA A 264 -17.13 18.86 -29.83
N TYR A 265 -17.64 19.67 -28.91
CA TYR A 265 -16.83 20.53 -28.05
C TYR A 265 -16.10 19.72 -26.97
N LEU A 266 -16.80 18.80 -26.30
CA LEU A 266 -16.21 17.88 -25.34
C LEU A 266 -16.20 16.47 -25.92
N VAL A 267 -15.05 15.80 -25.87
CA VAL A 267 -14.96 14.36 -26.12
C VAL A 267 -14.36 13.68 -24.90
N PRO A 268 -15.17 13.00 -24.07
CA PRO A 268 -14.66 12.10 -23.04
C PRO A 268 -14.19 10.79 -23.67
N THR A 269 -13.16 10.17 -23.10
CA THR A 269 -12.61 8.90 -23.59
C THR A 269 -12.11 8.07 -22.43
N GLU A 270 -12.57 6.83 -22.38
CA GLU A 270 -12.12 5.84 -21.40
C GLU A 270 -10.71 5.35 -21.70
N GLY A 271 -9.96 5.08 -20.64
CA GLY A 271 -8.68 4.41 -20.71
C GLY A 271 -8.78 2.89 -20.80
N SER A 272 -7.61 2.26 -20.77
CA SER A 272 -7.46 0.82 -20.59
C SER A 272 -6.45 0.58 -19.45
N PRO A 273 -6.87 0.11 -18.27
CA PRO A 273 -8.25 -0.23 -17.87
C PRO A 273 -9.23 0.96 -17.88
N ALA A 274 -10.52 0.67 -18.06
CA ALA A 274 -11.60 1.66 -18.05
C ALA A 274 -11.70 2.36 -16.68
N SER A 275 -12.04 3.64 -16.69
CA SER A 275 -12.14 4.49 -15.51
C SER A 275 -13.52 4.49 -14.86
N SER A 276 -14.56 4.21 -15.64
CA SER A 276 -15.98 4.38 -15.31
C SER A 276 -16.46 5.83 -15.14
N LEU A 277 -15.60 6.81 -15.45
CA LEU A 277 -15.99 8.22 -15.49
C LEU A 277 -16.78 8.55 -16.77
N GLY A 278 -17.72 9.48 -16.65
CA GLY A 278 -18.43 10.07 -17.77
C GLY A 278 -18.44 11.59 -17.65
N ALA A 279 -18.46 12.30 -18.77
CA ALA A 279 -18.68 13.74 -18.77
C ALA A 279 -19.57 14.11 -19.94
N THR A 280 -20.53 14.98 -19.71
CA THR A 280 -21.51 15.42 -20.69
C THR A 280 -21.37 16.90 -20.98
N TYR A 281 -21.60 17.26 -22.23
CA TYR A 281 -21.69 18.64 -22.70
C TYR A 281 -22.89 18.75 -23.62
N THR A 282 -23.82 19.63 -23.27
CA THR A 282 -25.09 19.80 -24.02
C THR A 282 -25.05 21.08 -24.84
N ALA A 283 -24.72 22.21 -24.23
CA ALA A 283 -24.70 23.51 -24.88
C ALA A 283 -23.84 24.49 -24.09
N PRO A 284 -23.30 25.55 -24.74
CA PRO A 284 -22.63 26.61 -24.00
C PRO A 284 -23.64 27.31 -23.06
N GLY A 285 -23.21 27.58 -21.82
CA GLY A 285 -24.08 28.20 -20.79
C GLY A 285 -25.04 27.25 -20.08
N SER A 286 -25.02 25.94 -20.39
CA SER A 286 -25.78 24.93 -19.64
C SER A 286 -25.35 24.89 -18.17
N THR A 287 -26.31 24.84 -17.25
CA THR A 287 -26.05 24.70 -15.80
C THR A 287 -26.21 23.27 -15.31
N THR A 288 -26.61 22.35 -16.19
CA THR A 288 -26.95 20.95 -15.83
C THR A 288 -25.96 19.94 -16.35
N ASP A 289 -25.04 20.35 -17.23
CA ASP A 289 -24.01 19.46 -17.75
C ASP A 289 -22.71 19.58 -16.93
N ASP A 290 -21.64 19.00 -17.46
CA ASP A 290 -20.38 18.82 -16.75
C ASP A 290 -19.30 19.80 -17.20
N VAL A 291 -19.63 20.84 -17.98
CA VAL A 291 -18.67 21.83 -18.47
C VAL A 291 -19.07 23.22 -18.04
N ASP A 292 -18.17 23.90 -17.34
CA ASP A 292 -18.35 25.29 -16.95
C ASP A 292 -17.26 26.17 -17.57
N PHE A 293 -17.63 27.41 -17.87
CA PHE A 293 -16.72 28.42 -18.40
C PHE A 293 -16.53 29.56 -17.39
N SER A 294 -15.32 30.12 -17.41
CA SER A 294 -14.94 31.29 -16.62
C SER A 294 -14.30 32.34 -17.53
N SER A 295 -14.60 33.61 -17.25
CA SER A 295 -13.96 34.79 -17.85
C SER A 295 -13.09 35.57 -16.86
N ASP A 296 -12.89 35.03 -15.65
CA ASP A 296 -12.22 35.68 -14.52
C ASP A 296 -11.17 34.77 -13.85
N ASN A 297 -10.48 33.97 -14.66
CA ASN A 297 -9.42 33.03 -14.25
C ASN A 297 -9.88 31.97 -13.22
N GLY A 298 -11.13 31.51 -13.34
CA GLY A 298 -11.71 30.45 -12.52
C GLY A 298 -12.31 30.92 -11.20
N ALA A 299 -12.46 32.23 -10.98
CA ALA A 299 -13.11 32.77 -9.78
C ALA A 299 -14.62 32.50 -9.79
N THR A 300 -15.27 32.61 -10.96
CA THR A 300 -16.67 32.24 -11.19
C THR A 300 -16.82 31.27 -12.37
N TRP A 301 -17.91 30.49 -12.37
CA TRP A 301 -18.14 29.36 -13.29
C TRP A 301 -19.52 29.43 -13.96
N THR A 302 -20.03 30.63 -14.17
CA THR A 302 -21.37 30.89 -14.71
C THR A 302 -21.33 31.61 -16.05
N TYR A 303 -20.17 31.70 -16.69
CA TYR A 303 -20.00 32.45 -17.92
C TYR A 303 -20.60 31.68 -19.11
N ASP A 304 -21.45 32.34 -19.89
CA ASP A 304 -21.93 31.83 -21.17
C ASP A 304 -21.05 32.38 -22.31
N PRO A 305 -20.30 31.53 -23.02
CA PRO A 305 -19.37 31.97 -24.05
C PRO A 305 -19.96 32.12 -25.45
N THR A 306 -21.27 31.93 -25.65
CA THR A 306 -21.92 31.94 -26.98
C THR A 306 -21.57 33.16 -27.82
N THR A 307 -21.56 34.35 -27.23
CA THR A 307 -21.33 35.62 -27.95
C THR A 307 -19.90 36.14 -27.88
N ALA A 308 -19.15 35.73 -26.87
CA ALA A 308 -17.78 36.18 -26.64
C ALA A 308 -16.87 35.02 -26.18
N PRO A 309 -16.59 34.04 -27.07
CA PRO A 309 -15.76 32.88 -26.73
C PRO A 309 -14.30 33.22 -26.44
N LYS A 310 -13.81 34.37 -26.93
CA LYS A 310 -12.47 34.90 -26.64
C LYS A 310 -12.28 35.38 -25.21
N ALA A 311 -13.37 35.69 -24.51
CA ALA A 311 -13.30 36.15 -23.12
C ALA A 311 -13.18 34.98 -22.13
N VAL A 312 -13.30 33.73 -22.58
CA VAL A 312 -13.09 32.56 -21.73
C VAL A 312 -11.62 32.44 -21.36
N THR A 313 -11.32 32.63 -20.09
CA THR A 313 -9.97 32.47 -19.53
C THR A 313 -9.71 31.03 -19.11
N THR A 314 -10.74 30.28 -18.72
CA THR A 314 -10.59 28.95 -18.13
C THR A 314 -11.84 28.12 -18.35
N VAL A 315 -11.65 26.82 -18.60
CA VAL A 315 -12.71 25.82 -18.74
C VAL A 315 -12.58 24.82 -17.59
N ARG A 316 -13.69 24.43 -16.98
CA ARG A 316 -13.75 23.35 -15.99
C ARG A 316 -14.63 22.23 -16.53
N VAL A 317 -14.09 21.02 -16.57
CA VAL A 317 -14.87 19.80 -16.83
C VAL A 317 -14.98 19.02 -15.52
N ARG A 318 -16.18 18.54 -15.17
CA ARG A 318 -16.49 17.82 -13.93
C ARG A 318 -16.97 16.39 -14.23
N PRO A 319 -16.07 15.44 -14.53
CA PRO A 319 -16.45 14.06 -14.78
C PRO A 319 -17.23 13.47 -13.58
N ARG A 320 -18.28 12.70 -13.88
CA ARG A 320 -19.15 12.04 -12.92
C ARG A 320 -18.79 10.58 -12.76
N GLY A 321 -19.11 10.04 -11.59
CA GLY A 321 -18.77 8.67 -11.20
C GLY A 321 -17.48 8.60 -10.37
N THR A 322 -17.04 7.36 -10.08
CA THR A 322 -15.75 7.06 -9.45
C THR A 322 -14.68 6.86 -10.53
N MET A 323 -13.42 7.13 -10.20
CA MET A 323 -12.31 6.78 -11.10
C MET A 323 -11.65 5.49 -10.61
N ALA A 324 -11.83 4.39 -11.35
CA ALA A 324 -11.32 3.09 -10.95
C ALA A 324 -9.80 3.07 -10.67
N ALA A 325 -9.36 2.16 -9.81
CA ALA A 325 -7.95 1.95 -9.49
C ALA A 325 -7.15 1.57 -10.76
N GLY A 326 -5.95 2.13 -10.92
CA GLY A 326 -5.07 1.85 -12.06
C GLY A 326 -5.59 2.30 -13.43
N SER A 327 -6.71 3.02 -13.48
CA SER A 327 -7.36 3.44 -14.73
C SER A 327 -6.88 4.78 -15.25
N SER A 328 -7.30 5.14 -16.46
CA SER A 328 -7.14 6.49 -17.00
C SER A 328 -8.42 6.99 -17.67
N PHE A 329 -8.60 8.31 -17.71
CA PHE A 329 -9.72 8.97 -18.36
C PHE A 329 -9.22 10.21 -19.09
N SER A 330 -9.72 10.47 -20.28
CA SER A 330 -9.34 11.65 -21.04
C SER A 330 -10.55 12.50 -21.38
N VAL A 331 -10.36 13.82 -21.36
CA VAL A 331 -11.27 14.78 -21.96
C VAL A 331 -10.51 15.59 -22.99
N SER A 332 -11.13 15.92 -24.12
CA SER A 332 -10.52 16.83 -25.09
C SER A 332 -11.42 18.01 -25.42
N LEU A 333 -10.78 19.17 -25.61
CA LEU A 333 -11.39 20.47 -25.84
C LEU A 333 -10.76 21.15 -27.06
N PRO A 334 -11.54 21.75 -27.96
CA PRO A 334 -11.03 22.48 -29.11
C PRO A 334 -10.78 23.97 -28.80
N TYR A 335 -9.71 24.50 -29.39
CA TYR A 335 -9.33 25.91 -29.33
C TYR A 335 -9.01 26.45 -30.73
N ALA A 336 -9.39 27.69 -31.00
CA ALA A 336 -9.00 28.42 -32.20
C ALA A 336 -7.87 29.41 -31.88
N LEU A 337 -6.82 29.43 -32.68
CA LEU A 337 -5.71 30.37 -32.53
C LEU A 337 -6.00 31.69 -33.25
N PHE A 338 -5.51 32.81 -32.73
CA PHE A 338 -5.63 34.12 -33.35
C PHE A 338 -4.40 35.00 -33.18
#